data_AF-A0A0R3LED4-F1
#
_entry.id   AF-A0A0R3LED4-F1
#
_cell.length_a   1.000
_cell.length_b   1.000
_cell.length_c   1.000
_cell.angle_alpha   90.00
_cell.angle_beta   90.00
_cell.angle_gamma   90.00
#
_symmetry.space_group_name_H-M   'P 1'
#
loop_
_entity.id
_entity.type
_entity.pdbx_description
1 polymer ?
#
loop_
_entity_poly.entity_id
_entity_poly.type
_entity_poly.pdbx_seq_one_letter_code
_entity_poly.pdbx_strand_id
1 'polypeptide(L)'
;MDRDRVLRELPYRMQAIDTLNLALTLSAALGAAPMTLYAGDKLVVEGTLHGFTNPAIEAGIMHCRALLEFLGLCEKNGKLDNRTGRRSTDIGIEYFSTPAGTPLKMVTPDDAADRYPGPSDEAKNALLAVFQVANKELAHVTEDLRDSPEHARLIEIASRGIPVLMVGCFYRPLGLSAPDYKLTHRPRDKD
;
A
#
# COMPACT_ATOMS: atom_id res chain seq x y z
N MET A 1 -20.20 8.88 6.11
CA MET A 1 -19.65 7.53 5.88
C MET A 1 -19.51 6.85 7.23
N ASP A 2 -19.72 5.54 7.32
CA ASP A 2 -19.77 4.78 8.57
C ASP A 2 -18.36 4.34 9.00
N ARG A 3 -17.96 4.59 10.26
CA ARG A 3 -16.64 4.16 10.80
C ARG A 3 -16.49 2.64 10.74
N ASP A 4 -17.59 1.91 10.94
CA ASP A 4 -17.59 0.45 10.88
C ASP A 4 -17.33 -0.05 9.46
N ARG A 5 -17.80 0.70 8.45
CA ARG A 5 -17.44 0.42 7.05
C ARG A 5 -15.94 0.59 6.84
N VAL A 6 -15.33 1.66 7.33
CA VAL A 6 -13.87 1.87 7.21
C VAL A 6 -13.11 0.69 7.84
N LEU A 7 -13.49 0.27 9.04
CA LEU A 7 -12.84 -0.86 9.72
C LEU A 7 -12.92 -2.17 8.91
N ARG A 8 -14.02 -2.42 8.20
CA ARG A 8 -14.15 -3.60 7.32
C ARG A 8 -13.29 -3.50 6.05
N GLU A 9 -13.04 -2.29 5.55
CA GLU A 9 -12.30 -2.06 4.31
C GLU A 9 -10.78 -2.03 4.52
N LEU A 10 -10.29 -1.61 5.69
CA LEU A 10 -8.85 -1.49 5.95
C LEU A 10 -8.07 -2.81 5.76
N PRO A 11 -8.56 -3.98 6.21
CA PRO A 11 -7.89 -5.26 5.93
C PRO A 11 -7.76 -5.56 4.43
N TYR A 12 -8.82 -5.34 3.65
CA TYR A 12 -8.80 -5.52 2.20
C TYR A 12 -7.76 -4.60 1.53
N ARG A 13 -7.66 -3.35 1.98
CA ARG A 13 -6.63 -2.42 1.48
C ARG A 13 -5.23 -2.89 1.81
N MET A 14 -4.99 -3.43 3.01
CA MET A 14 -3.69 -4.00 3.36
C MET A 14 -3.35 -5.23 2.50
N GLN A 15 -4.33 -6.08 2.20
CA GLN A 15 -4.15 -7.22 1.31
C GLN A 15 -3.80 -6.80 -0.11
N ALA A 16 -4.43 -5.74 -0.63
CA ALA A 16 -4.09 -5.20 -1.95
C ALA A 16 -2.64 -4.68 -2.02
N ILE A 17 -2.13 -4.08 -0.93
CA ILE A 17 -0.72 -3.65 -0.84
C ILE A 17 0.24 -4.83 -0.81
N ASP A 18 -0.11 -5.89 -0.08
CA ASP A 18 0.69 -7.13 -0.05
C ASP A 18 0.69 -7.81 -1.43
N THR A 19 -0.46 -7.80 -2.12
CA THR A 19 -0.59 -8.28 -3.51
C THR A 19 0.30 -7.47 -4.46
N LEU A 20 0.40 -6.15 -4.29
CA LEU A 20 1.34 -5.30 -5.02
C LEU A 20 2.79 -5.73 -4.81
N ASN A 21 3.21 -5.98 -3.56
CA ASN A 21 4.58 -6.42 -3.28
C ASN A 21 4.91 -7.74 -3.99
N LEU A 22 3.97 -8.70 -3.95
CA LEU A 22 4.11 -9.96 -4.66
C LEU A 22 4.14 -9.74 -6.19
N ALA A 23 3.26 -8.90 -6.72
CA ALA A 23 3.19 -8.61 -8.14
C ALA A 23 4.46 -7.93 -8.67
N LEU A 24 5.05 -7.00 -7.93
CA LEU A 24 6.35 -6.40 -8.26
C LEU A 24 7.45 -7.46 -8.32
N THR A 25 7.51 -8.33 -7.32
CA THR A 25 8.48 -9.43 -7.26
C THR A 25 8.34 -10.38 -8.45
N LEU A 26 7.11 -10.83 -8.73
CA LEU A 26 6.81 -11.73 -9.83
C LEU A 26 7.08 -11.09 -11.19
N SER A 27 6.68 -9.82 -11.38
CA SER A 27 6.90 -9.10 -12.62
C SER A 27 8.39 -8.91 -12.89
N ALA A 28 9.20 -8.58 -11.89
CA ALA A 28 10.65 -8.42 -12.03
C ALA A 28 11.35 -9.75 -12.36
N ALA A 29 10.89 -10.86 -11.76
CA ALA A 29 11.52 -12.17 -11.93
C ALA A 29 11.10 -12.90 -13.22
N LEU A 30 9.83 -12.77 -13.63
CA LEU A 30 9.22 -13.62 -14.65
C LEU A 30 8.62 -12.83 -15.83
N GLY A 31 8.49 -11.51 -15.73
CA GLY A 31 7.90 -10.67 -16.77
C GLY A 31 6.55 -11.20 -17.26
N ALA A 32 6.40 -11.32 -18.59
CA ALA A 32 5.18 -11.76 -19.24
C ALA A 32 5.03 -13.29 -19.38
N ALA A 33 5.67 -14.08 -18.50
CA ALA A 33 5.63 -15.54 -18.57
C ALA A 33 4.18 -16.09 -18.67
N PRO A 34 3.95 -17.23 -19.35
CA PRO A 34 2.64 -17.88 -19.36
C PRO A 34 2.14 -18.17 -17.94
N MET A 35 0.85 -17.96 -17.71
CA MET A 35 0.18 -18.14 -16.43
C MET A 35 -1.12 -18.91 -16.63
N THR A 36 -1.40 -19.81 -15.70
CA THR A 36 -2.72 -20.44 -15.53
C THR A 36 -3.25 -20.10 -14.14
N LEU A 37 -4.53 -19.72 -14.05
CA LEU A 37 -5.20 -19.44 -12.79
C LEU A 37 -6.28 -20.47 -12.55
N TYR A 38 -6.22 -21.09 -11.37
CA TYR A 38 -7.18 -22.07 -10.91
C TYR A 38 -8.06 -21.49 -9.80
N ALA A 39 -9.36 -21.71 -9.88
CA ALA A 39 -10.30 -21.44 -8.79
C ALA A 39 -10.76 -22.79 -8.23
N GLY A 40 -10.19 -23.17 -7.07
CA GLY A 40 -10.27 -24.55 -6.60
C GLY A 40 -9.46 -25.48 -7.50
N ASP A 41 -10.08 -26.55 -7.99
CA ASP A 41 -9.52 -27.52 -8.93
C ASP A 41 -9.77 -27.14 -10.41
N LYS A 42 -10.52 -26.07 -10.67
CA LYS A 42 -10.93 -25.67 -12.01
C LYS A 42 -9.98 -24.63 -12.61
N LEU A 43 -9.40 -24.94 -13.78
CA LEU A 43 -8.74 -23.95 -14.62
C LEU A 43 -9.77 -22.93 -15.11
N VAL A 44 -9.56 -21.65 -14.80
CA VAL A 44 -10.52 -20.57 -15.12
C VAL A 44 -9.92 -19.46 -15.98
N VAL A 45 -8.61 -19.26 -15.96
CA VAL A 45 -7.93 -18.27 -16.82
C VAL A 45 -6.63 -18.84 -17.35
N GLU A 46 -6.38 -18.61 -18.62
CA GLU A 46 -5.10 -18.83 -19.29
C GLU A 46 -4.64 -17.50 -19.88
N GLY A 47 -3.35 -17.17 -19.74
CA GLY A 47 -2.83 -15.91 -20.24
C GLY A 47 -1.36 -15.71 -19.89
N THR A 48 -0.96 -14.45 -19.77
CA THR A 48 0.36 -14.09 -19.29
C THR A 48 0.28 -13.57 -17.87
N LEU A 49 1.39 -13.67 -17.15
CA LEU A 49 1.55 -13.17 -15.78
C LEU A 49 1.26 -11.66 -15.68
N HIS A 50 1.53 -10.90 -16.75
CA HIS A 50 1.15 -9.49 -16.86
C HIS A 50 -0.36 -9.24 -16.72
N GLY A 51 -1.20 -10.21 -17.09
CA GLY A 51 -2.65 -10.14 -16.86
C GLY A 51 -3.03 -10.12 -15.38
N PHE A 52 -2.15 -10.61 -14.50
CA PHE A 52 -2.29 -10.53 -13.04
C PHE A 52 -1.47 -9.37 -12.46
N THR A 53 -0.18 -9.23 -12.82
CA THR A 53 0.73 -8.32 -12.13
C THR A 53 0.42 -6.85 -12.39
N ASN A 54 0.08 -6.47 -13.62
CA ASN A 54 -0.20 -5.05 -13.93
C ASN A 54 -1.41 -4.51 -13.14
N PRO A 55 -2.61 -5.14 -13.21
CA PRO A 55 -3.74 -4.64 -12.44
C PRO A 55 -3.50 -4.72 -10.93
N ALA A 56 -2.76 -5.73 -10.45
CA ALA A 56 -2.39 -5.82 -9.03
C ALA A 56 -1.47 -4.65 -8.60
N ILE A 57 -0.51 -4.27 -9.44
CA ILE A 57 0.38 -3.13 -9.18
C ILE A 57 -0.42 -1.82 -9.15
N GLU A 58 -1.22 -1.58 -10.19
CA GLU A 58 -2.06 -0.37 -10.31
C GLU A 58 -3.02 -0.23 -9.12
N ALA A 59 -3.77 -1.28 -8.81
CA ALA A 59 -4.72 -1.28 -7.69
C ALA A 59 -3.99 -1.11 -6.35
N GLY A 60 -2.89 -1.83 -6.13
CA GLY A 60 -2.15 -1.75 -4.88
C GLY A 60 -1.55 -0.36 -4.63
N ILE A 61 -1.08 0.36 -5.65
CA ILE A 61 -0.61 1.74 -5.53
C ILE A 61 -1.73 2.68 -5.09
N MET A 62 -2.92 2.53 -5.68
CA MET A 62 -4.11 3.29 -5.26
C MET A 62 -4.49 2.99 -3.80
N HIS A 63 -4.34 1.74 -3.37
CA HIS A 63 -4.58 1.35 -1.99
C HIS A 63 -3.49 1.87 -1.03
N CYS A 64 -2.21 1.89 -1.43
CA CYS A 64 -1.13 2.54 -0.70
C CYS A 64 -1.47 4.01 -0.44
N ARG A 65 -1.81 4.76 -1.50
CA ARG A 65 -2.19 6.18 -1.39
C ARG A 65 -3.34 6.37 -0.43
N ALA A 66 -4.40 5.58 -0.57
CA ALA A 66 -5.59 5.72 0.27
C ALA A 66 -5.29 5.46 1.75
N LEU A 67 -4.41 4.49 2.08
CA LEU A 67 -3.98 4.26 3.45
C LEU A 67 -3.08 5.39 3.98
N LEU A 68 -2.19 5.94 3.17
CA LEU A 68 -1.40 7.13 3.56
C LEU A 68 -2.30 8.33 3.86
N GLU A 69 -3.28 8.60 3.00
CA GLU A 69 -4.25 9.67 3.21
C GLU A 69 -5.11 9.41 4.46
N PHE A 70 -5.51 8.16 4.71
CA PHE A 70 -6.20 7.76 5.94
C PHE A 70 -5.37 8.10 7.18
N LEU A 71 -4.07 7.78 7.16
CA LEU A 71 -3.11 8.10 8.23
C LEU A 71 -2.86 9.62 8.39
N GLY A 72 -3.29 10.45 7.42
CA GLY A 72 -3.16 11.91 7.47
C GLY A 72 -1.94 12.46 6.71
N LEU A 73 -1.32 11.65 5.87
CA LEU A 73 -0.20 12.04 5.01
C LEU A 73 -0.70 12.47 3.61
N CYS A 74 0.04 13.35 2.95
CA CYS A 74 -0.17 13.74 1.56
C CYS A 74 1.14 14.17 0.89
N GLU A 75 1.09 14.35 -0.42
CA GLU A 75 2.10 15.12 -1.15
C GLU A 75 1.68 16.59 -1.23
N LYS A 76 2.63 17.49 -0.97
CA LYS A 76 2.47 18.93 -1.13
C LYS A 76 3.78 19.55 -1.58
N ASN A 77 3.75 20.26 -2.71
CA ASN A 77 4.92 20.94 -3.30
C ASN A 77 6.13 20.00 -3.49
N GLY A 78 5.89 18.77 -3.93
CA GLY A 78 6.90 17.75 -4.17
C GLY A 78 7.49 17.13 -2.90
N LYS A 79 6.81 17.27 -1.75
CA LYS A 79 7.28 16.75 -0.46
C LYS A 79 6.18 16.00 0.27
N LEU A 80 6.58 15.03 1.10
CA LEU A 80 5.67 14.37 2.04
C LEU A 80 5.32 15.36 3.16
N ASP A 81 4.03 15.56 3.38
CA ASP A 81 3.49 16.51 4.37
C ASP A 81 2.24 15.91 5.03
N ASN A 82 1.71 16.61 6.03
CA ASN A 82 0.42 16.31 6.63
C ASN A 82 -0.74 16.99 5.90
N ARG A 83 -1.88 16.31 5.88
CA ARG A 83 -3.13 16.93 5.46
C ARG A 83 -3.53 18.02 6.46
N THR A 84 -3.87 19.19 5.94
CA THR A 84 -4.38 20.31 6.74
C THR A 84 -5.91 20.28 6.92
N GLY A 85 -6.59 19.37 6.22
CA GLY A 85 -8.04 19.23 6.29
C GLY A 85 -8.56 18.01 5.51
N ARG A 86 -9.83 17.69 5.75
CA ARG A 86 -10.56 16.60 5.10
C ARG A 86 -11.88 17.09 4.55
N ARG A 87 -12.38 16.43 3.49
CA ARG A 87 -13.76 16.64 3.06
C ARG A 87 -14.68 16.07 4.14
N SER A 88 -15.90 16.58 4.25
CA SER A 88 -16.88 16.13 5.24
C SER A 88 -17.25 14.64 5.13
N THR A 89 -16.95 14.01 3.98
CA THR A 89 -17.18 12.59 3.72
C THR A 89 -15.98 11.70 4.06
N ASP A 90 -14.79 12.27 4.25
CA ASP A 90 -13.56 11.52 4.42
C ASP A 90 -13.33 11.20 5.91
N ILE A 91 -13.03 9.93 6.20
CA ILE A 91 -12.67 9.48 7.55
C ILE A 91 -11.17 9.28 7.61
N GLY A 92 -10.53 9.93 8.58
CA GLY A 92 -9.12 9.76 8.90
C GLY A 92 -8.87 8.95 10.16
N ILE A 93 -7.60 8.66 10.42
CA ILE A 93 -7.16 8.02 11.65
C ILE A 93 -7.62 8.79 12.91
N GLU A 94 -7.66 10.12 12.83
CA GLU A 94 -8.02 11.00 13.96
C GLU A 94 -9.50 10.93 14.37
N TYR A 95 -10.33 10.21 13.60
CA TYR A 95 -11.74 9.94 13.93
C TYR A 95 -11.91 8.71 14.83
N PHE A 96 -10.81 8.01 15.14
CA PHE A 96 -10.79 6.85 16.02
C PHE A 96 -10.13 7.22 17.35
N SER A 97 -10.54 6.53 18.43
CA SER A 97 -10.00 6.73 19.76
C SER A 97 -9.48 5.42 20.33
N THR A 98 -8.42 5.50 21.13
CA THR A 98 -7.92 4.37 21.92
C THR A 98 -9.01 3.84 22.86
N PRO A 99 -8.85 2.63 23.44
CA PRO A 99 -9.80 2.12 24.43
C PRO A 99 -10.01 3.02 25.65
N ALA A 100 -9.05 3.90 25.95
CA ALA A 100 -9.14 4.90 27.01
C ALA A 100 -9.90 6.18 26.61
N GLY A 101 -10.43 6.25 25.38
CA GLY A 101 -11.18 7.39 24.85
C GLY A 101 -10.33 8.49 24.21
N THR A 102 -9.00 8.36 24.20
CA THR A 102 -8.10 9.37 23.61
C THR A 102 -8.12 9.29 22.09
N PRO A 103 -8.45 10.38 21.35
CA PRO A 103 -8.39 10.39 19.90
C PRO A 103 -6.97 10.10 19.39
N LEU A 104 -6.88 9.31 18.33
CA LEU A 104 -5.62 9.12 17.61
C LEU A 104 -5.21 10.43 16.92
N LYS A 105 -3.91 10.61 16.73
CA LYS A 105 -3.35 11.75 16.00
C LYS A 105 -3.04 11.33 14.56
N MET A 106 -3.09 12.30 13.64
CA MET A 106 -2.53 12.10 12.31
C MET A 106 -1.05 11.75 12.42
N VAL A 107 -0.61 10.82 11.57
CA VAL A 107 0.79 10.41 11.47
C VAL A 107 1.56 11.51 10.75
N THR A 108 2.62 12.04 11.36
CA THR A 108 3.51 13.01 10.70
C THR A 108 4.52 12.31 9.78
N PRO A 109 5.13 13.01 8.81
CA PRO A 109 6.23 12.46 8.01
C PRO A 109 7.38 11.90 8.88
N ASP A 110 7.67 12.53 10.01
CA ASP A 110 8.70 12.05 10.95
C ASP A 110 8.23 10.80 11.70
N ASP A 111 6.98 10.77 12.20
CA ASP A 111 6.39 9.57 12.80
C ASP A 111 6.42 8.35 11.88
N ALA A 112 6.19 8.58 10.59
CA ALA A 112 6.21 7.55 9.56
C ALA A 112 7.64 7.04 9.31
N ALA A 113 8.60 7.96 9.22
CA ALA A 113 9.99 7.60 8.99
C ALA A 113 10.60 6.83 10.18
N ASP A 114 10.29 7.21 11.41
CA ASP A 114 10.78 6.56 12.63
C ASP A 114 10.32 5.10 12.79
N ARG A 115 9.21 4.74 12.13
CA ARG A 115 8.61 3.40 12.19
C ARG A 115 9.01 2.52 10.99
N TYR A 116 9.73 3.08 10.03
CA TYR A 116 10.21 2.36 8.87
C TYR A 116 11.57 1.68 9.17
N PRO A 117 11.75 0.40 8.83
CA PRO A 117 13.05 -0.26 8.96
C PRO A 117 13.98 0.20 7.83
N GLY A 118 14.68 1.32 8.03
CA GLY A 118 15.62 1.87 7.05
C GLY A 118 15.99 3.33 7.33
N PRO A 119 16.80 3.97 6.46
CA PRO A 119 17.10 5.39 6.55
C PRO A 119 15.83 6.25 6.45
N SER A 120 15.75 7.30 7.28
CA SER A 120 14.60 8.21 7.35
C SER A 120 14.24 8.82 5.98
N ASP A 121 15.26 9.23 5.21
CA ASP A 121 15.05 9.82 3.88
C ASP A 121 14.53 8.79 2.87
N GLU A 122 15.00 7.54 2.92
CA GLU A 122 14.50 6.47 2.05
C GLU A 122 13.02 6.18 2.35
N ALA A 123 12.65 6.14 3.64
CA ALA A 123 11.27 5.98 4.06
C ALA A 123 10.38 7.12 3.52
N LYS A 124 10.78 8.39 3.73
CA LYS A 124 10.02 9.55 3.27
C LYS A 124 9.88 9.58 1.75
N ASN A 125 10.96 9.28 1.02
CA ASN A 125 10.96 9.23 -0.44
C ASN A 125 10.07 8.10 -0.97
N ALA A 126 10.07 6.93 -0.31
CA ALA A 126 9.21 5.82 -0.70
C ALA A 126 7.72 6.15 -0.52
N LEU A 127 7.33 6.76 0.60
CA LEU A 127 5.95 7.19 0.82
C LEU A 127 5.55 8.32 -0.14
N LEU A 128 6.46 9.24 -0.46
CA LEU A 128 6.25 10.30 -1.44
C LEU A 128 6.06 9.73 -2.86
N ALA A 129 6.85 8.72 -3.24
CA ALA A 129 6.77 8.08 -4.54
C ALA A 129 5.36 7.51 -4.80
N VAL A 130 4.71 6.93 -3.79
CA VAL A 130 3.31 6.46 -3.92
C VAL A 130 2.39 7.57 -4.41
N PHE A 131 2.49 8.78 -3.88
CA PHE A 131 1.66 9.91 -4.32
C PHE A 131 2.01 10.36 -5.73
N GLN A 132 3.30 10.40 -6.07
CA GLN A 132 3.76 10.82 -7.39
C GLN A 132 3.27 9.85 -8.48
N VAL A 133 3.48 8.55 -8.26
CA VAL A 133 3.05 7.47 -9.16
C VAL A 133 1.52 7.41 -9.27
N ALA A 134 0.81 7.47 -8.13
CA ALA A 134 -0.65 7.42 -8.14
C ALA A 134 -1.32 8.65 -8.77
N ASN A 135 -0.68 9.82 -8.75
CA ASN A 135 -1.20 11.04 -9.36
C ASN A 135 -0.81 11.19 -10.85
N LYS A 136 0.40 10.80 -11.22
CA LYS A 136 0.97 11.09 -12.55
C LYS A 136 1.03 9.85 -13.44
N GLU A 137 1.66 8.78 -12.98
CA GLU A 137 1.98 7.61 -13.82
C GLU A 137 0.74 6.74 -14.11
N LEU A 138 -0.17 6.57 -13.14
CA LEU A 138 -1.42 5.85 -13.38
C LEU A 138 -2.47 6.67 -14.16
N ALA A 139 -2.39 8.00 -14.10
CA ALA A 139 -3.35 8.90 -14.75
C ALA A 139 -2.88 9.36 -16.15
N HIS A 140 -1.57 9.29 -16.43
CA HIS A 140 -0.95 9.69 -17.68
C HIS A 140 -0.02 8.56 -18.18
N VAL A 141 -0.38 7.96 -19.32
CA VAL A 141 0.25 6.79 -19.98
C VAL A 141 1.68 7.06 -20.50
N THR A 142 2.37 8.08 -20.00
CA THR A 142 3.65 8.55 -20.56
C THR A 142 4.89 8.02 -19.85
N GLU A 143 4.78 7.48 -18.64
CA GLU A 143 5.88 6.88 -17.86
C GLU A 143 5.35 5.65 -17.11
N ASP A 144 5.82 4.46 -17.46
CA ASP A 144 5.50 3.20 -16.76
C ASP A 144 6.51 3.00 -15.61
N LEU A 145 6.12 2.34 -14.52
CA LEU A 145 7.05 1.94 -13.45
C LEU A 145 8.21 1.09 -13.97
N ARG A 146 8.01 0.46 -15.14
CA ARG A 146 9.03 -0.30 -15.87
C ARG A 146 10.14 0.60 -16.43
N ASP A 147 9.86 1.86 -16.70
CA ASP A 147 10.79 2.83 -17.26
C ASP A 147 11.62 3.54 -16.18
N SER A 148 11.21 3.43 -14.90
CA SER A 148 11.91 3.98 -13.74
C SER A 148 12.19 2.91 -12.67
N PRO A 149 13.34 2.20 -12.76
CA PRO A 149 13.76 1.21 -11.75
C PRO A 149 13.84 1.79 -10.33
N GLU A 150 14.13 3.09 -10.22
CA GLU A 150 14.15 3.80 -8.95
C GLU A 150 12.75 3.93 -8.34
N HIS A 151 11.74 4.32 -9.14
CA HIS A 151 10.35 4.36 -8.67
C HIS A 151 9.85 2.96 -8.30
N ALA A 152 10.12 1.94 -9.11
CA ALA A 152 9.75 0.56 -8.79
C ALA A 152 10.32 0.11 -7.43
N ARG A 153 11.60 0.43 -7.14
CA ARG A 153 12.21 0.16 -5.84
C ARG A 153 11.54 0.94 -4.71
N LEU A 154 11.25 2.22 -4.90
CA LEU A 154 10.60 3.05 -3.88
C LEU A 154 9.17 2.58 -3.58
N ILE A 155 8.42 2.13 -4.59
CA ILE A 155 7.08 1.54 -4.41
C ILE A 155 7.18 0.19 -3.68
N GLU A 156 8.18 -0.64 -3.98
CA GLU A 156 8.44 -1.89 -3.27
C GLU A 156 8.69 -1.63 -1.77
N ILE A 157 9.56 -0.67 -1.45
CA ILE A 157 9.85 -0.20 -0.09
C ILE A 157 8.57 0.29 0.60
N ALA A 158 7.80 1.16 -0.06
CA ALA A 158 6.54 1.67 0.47
C ALA A 158 5.52 0.55 0.74
N SER A 159 5.42 -0.44 -0.16
CA SER A 159 4.48 -1.56 -0.01
C SER A 159 4.77 -2.42 1.23
N ARG A 160 6.04 -2.51 1.65
CA ARG A 160 6.41 -3.16 2.93
C ARG A 160 6.19 -2.25 4.13
N GLY A 161 6.44 -0.94 3.99
CA GLY A 161 6.35 0.03 5.08
C GLY A 161 4.93 0.38 5.51
N ILE A 162 4.02 0.58 4.56
CA ILE A 162 2.66 1.05 4.84
C ILE A 162 1.90 0.07 5.77
N PRO A 163 1.96 -1.26 5.58
CA PRO A 163 1.36 -2.19 6.53
C PRO A 163 1.94 -2.07 7.95
N VAL A 164 3.25 -1.85 8.08
CA VAL A 164 3.91 -1.63 9.39
C VAL A 164 3.38 -0.35 10.04
N LEU A 165 3.21 0.74 9.27
CA LEU A 165 2.61 1.98 9.76
C LEU A 165 1.16 1.77 10.20
N MET A 166 0.35 1.07 9.41
CA MET A 166 -1.03 0.76 9.77
C MET A 166 -1.11 -0.03 11.08
N VAL A 167 -0.30 -1.08 11.23
CA VAL A 167 -0.29 -1.89 12.45
C VAL A 167 0.19 -1.06 13.65
N GLY A 168 1.26 -0.28 13.48
CA GLY A 168 1.89 0.47 14.57
C GLY A 168 1.12 1.71 15.01
N CYS A 169 0.48 2.42 14.08
CA CYS A 169 -0.18 3.70 14.33
C CYS A 169 -1.70 3.57 14.47
N PHE A 170 -2.32 2.54 13.90
CA PHE A 170 -3.78 2.36 13.95
C PHE A 170 -4.21 1.15 14.77
N TYR A 171 -3.87 -0.07 14.35
CA TYR A 171 -4.38 -1.28 15.01
C TYR A 171 -3.91 -1.41 16.45
N ARG A 172 -2.60 -1.28 16.70
CA ARG A 172 -2.01 -1.44 18.03
C ARG A 172 -2.54 -0.39 19.03
N PRO A 173 -2.62 0.92 18.71
CA PRO A 173 -3.20 1.91 19.62
C PRO A 173 -4.69 1.69 19.92
N LEU A 174 -5.43 1.05 19.02
CA LEU A 174 -6.83 0.66 19.25
C LEU A 174 -6.99 -0.63 20.07
N GLY A 175 -5.89 -1.30 20.44
CA GLY A 175 -5.93 -2.62 21.08
C GLY A 175 -6.42 -3.73 20.15
N LEU A 176 -6.37 -3.51 18.84
CA LEU A 176 -6.78 -4.48 17.82
C LEU A 176 -5.57 -5.32 17.37
N SER A 177 -5.83 -6.58 17.05
CA SER A 177 -4.86 -7.43 16.36
C SER A 177 -4.63 -6.93 14.93
N ALA A 178 -3.42 -7.11 14.41
CA ALA A 178 -3.16 -6.92 12.99
C ALA A 178 -4.05 -7.88 12.18
N PRO A 179 -4.66 -7.44 11.07
CA PRO A 179 -5.44 -8.32 10.22
C PRO A 179 -4.54 -9.36 9.56
N ASP A 180 -5.10 -10.50 9.18
CA ASP A 180 -4.40 -11.47 8.33
C ASP A 180 -4.50 -11.01 6.87
N TYR A 181 -3.59 -10.13 6.47
CA TYR A 181 -3.59 -9.50 5.15
C TYR A 181 -2.54 -10.10 4.20
N LYS A 182 -1.68 -10.99 4.69
CA LYS A 182 -0.55 -11.51 3.91
C LYS A 182 -0.99 -12.60 2.97
N LEU A 183 -0.60 -12.49 1.71
CA LEU A 183 -0.69 -13.57 0.75
C LEU A 183 0.56 -14.45 0.86
N THR A 184 0.34 -15.76 0.83
CA THR A 184 1.44 -16.72 0.76
C THR A 184 1.60 -17.17 -0.68
N HIS A 185 2.84 -17.29 -1.13
CA HIS A 185 3.21 -18.00 -2.36
C HIS A 185 4.21 -19.10 -1.97
N ARG A 186 4.21 -20.21 -2.70
CA ARG A 186 5.18 -21.28 -2.44
C ARG A 186 6.57 -20.80 -2.85
N PRO A 187 7.58 -20.83 -1.95
CA PRO A 187 8.96 -20.69 -2.36
C PRO A 187 9.28 -21.80 -3.36
N ARG A 188 10.08 -21.51 -4.39
CA ARG A 188 10.51 -22.53 -5.33
C ARG A 188 11.43 -23.52 -4.58
N ASP A 189 11.23 -24.82 -4.79
CA ASP A 189 12.30 -25.79 -4.51
C ASP A 189 13.49 -25.39 -5.39
N LYS A 190 14.69 -25.32 -4.80
CA LYS A 190 15.90 -25.09 -5.58
C LYS A 190 16.13 -26.34 -6.44
N ASP A 191 15.78 -26.23 -7.71
CA ASP A 191 16.24 -27.16 -8.76
C ASP A 191 17.79 -27.14 -8.83
#